data_AF-A0A1B8EUU8-F1
#
_entry.id   AF-A0A1B8EUU8-F1
#
_cell.length_a   1.000
_cell.length_b   1.000
_cell.length_c   1.000
_cell.angle_alpha   90.00
_cell.angle_beta   90.00
_cell.angle_gamma   90.00
#
_symmetry.space_group_name_H-M   'P 1'
#
loop_
_entity.id
_entity.type
_entity.pdbx_description
1 polymer ?
#
loop_
_entity_poly.entity_id
_entity_poly.type
_entity_poly.pdbx_seq_one_letter_code
_entity_poly.pdbx_strand_id
1 'polypeptide(L)'
;MDTAYSLPQFIGDLPQIREQTFKESTIQSAFQKAGIWPISCNTALEKLRTYSQPTPTGPTGPTEPITPTLPRPITPIPSTFQGVEQGLQRWKERVPEAFSSPSRQSYSNWLTGTARVLATGQLQQLDLQAVRQQVENSKKQPGRGRLQAGGELRASDARRLQAQKAELQAQKLAATEARKLKQAENRARKQLDRARIEAQKLERARKKSLAQLKKLGLPIPPELEEDPITDPEYDSEGQYESASEGRSEGESGRGSRSGNKEVIIL
;
A
#
# COMPACT_ATOMS: atom_id res chain seq x y z
N MET A 1 40.12 28.62 68.67
CA MET A 1 39.64 29.06 67.34
C MET A 1 38.86 27.89 66.77
N ASP A 2 37.57 27.81 67.11
CA ASP A 2 36.73 26.67 66.76
C ASP A 2 36.18 26.88 65.35
N THR A 3 36.78 26.23 64.37
CA THR A 3 36.48 26.34 62.94
C THR A 3 35.44 25.32 62.46
N ALA A 4 34.58 24.83 63.35
CA ALA A 4 33.54 23.87 62.99
C ALA A 4 32.28 24.60 62.50
N TYR A 5 32.32 25.12 61.26
CA TYR A 5 31.11 25.60 60.59
C TYR A 5 30.27 24.39 60.18
N SER A 6 29.25 24.10 61.00
CA SER A 6 28.44 22.89 60.85
C SER A 6 27.30 23.09 59.86
N LEU A 7 26.87 22.00 59.20
CA LEU A 7 25.80 22.04 58.19
C LEU A 7 24.50 22.70 58.71
N PRO A 8 24.04 22.49 59.96
CA PRO A 8 22.85 23.17 60.47
C PRO A 8 23.02 24.70 60.58
N GLN A 9 24.22 25.19 60.92
CA GLN A 9 24.51 26.62 60.94
C GLN A 9 24.47 27.21 59.53
N PHE A 10 25.05 26.52 58.55
CA PHE A 10 24.94 26.91 57.14
C PHE A 10 23.50 27.01 56.64
N ILE A 11 22.66 26.01 56.95
CA ILE A 11 21.24 26.03 56.55
C ILE A 11 20.49 27.17 57.24
N GLY A 12 20.80 27.47 58.51
CA GLY A 12 20.25 28.60 59.24
C GLY A 12 20.64 29.96 58.66
N ASP A 13 21.87 30.08 58.13
CA ASP A 13 22.40 31.31 57.54
C ASP A 13 21.92 31.53 56.09
N LEU A 14 21.32 30.54 55.43
CA LEU A 14 20.87 30.65 54.03
C LEU A 14 19.98 31.87 53.73
N PRO A 15 19.02 32.27 54.58
CA PRO A 15 18.22 33.47 54.34
C PRO A 15 19.09 34.72 54.32
N GLN A 16 20.00 34.86 55.30
CA GLN A 16 20.91 36.01 55.40
C GLN A 16 21.92 36.03 54.25
N ILE A 17 22.45 34.87 53.86
CA ILE A 17 23.32 34.73 52.68
C ILE A 17 22.57 35.17 51.43
N ARG A 18 21.33 34.73 51.23
CA ARG A 18 20.51 35.13 50.07
C ARG A 18 20.27 36.64 50.02
N GLU A 19 19.90 37.25 51.14
CA GLU A 19 19.71 38.71 51.22
C GLU A 19 21.02 39.48 50.93
N GLN A 20 22.16 38.92 51.35
CA GLN A 20 23.46 39.54 51.08
C GLN A 20 23.93 39.33 49.63
N THR A 21 23.63 38.19 48.99
CA THR A 21 24.08 37.86 47.64
C THR A 21 23.16 38.39 46.54
N PHE A 22 21.85 38.43 46.76
CA PHE A 22 20.85 38.83 45.76
C PHE A 22 20.42 40.30 45.93
N LYS A 23 21.38 41.18 46.20
CA LYS A 23 21.13 42.63 46.18
C LYS A 23 20.94 43.10 44.75
N GLU A 24 20.12 44.12 44.56
CA GLU A 24 19.86 44.71 43.25
C GLU A 24 21.16 45.13 42.54
N SER A 25 22.10 45.72 43.28
CA SER A 25 23.42 46.08 42.75
C SER A 25 24.25 44.88 42.27
N THR A 26 24.18 43.74 42.97
CA THR A 26 24.86 42.50 42.57
C THR A 26 24.23 41.93 41.30
N ILE A 27 22.90 41.95 41.20
CA ILE A 27 22.15 41.47 40.03
C ILE A 27 22.45 42.36 38.82
N GLN A 28 22.35 43.68 38.97
CA GLN A 28 22.66 44.64 37.91
C GLN A 28 24.13 44.51 37.46
N SER A 29 25.07 44.41 38.40
CA SER A 29 26.49 44.21 38.08
C SER A 29 26.74 42.88 37.35
N ALA A 30 26.07 41.80 37.76
CA ALA A 30 26.17 40.51 37.09
C ALA A 30 25.64 40.57 35.65
N PHE A 31 24.51 41.26 35.44
CA PHE A 31 23.89 41.40 34.12
C PHE A 31 24.74 42.29 33.21
N GLN A 32 25.36 43.33 33.77
CA GLN A 32 26.33 44.18 33.05
C GLN A 32 27.59 43.40 32.66
N LYS A 33 28.13 42.59 33.57
CA LYS A 33 29.30 41.73 33.31
C LYS A 33 29.02 40.62 32.29
N ALA A 34 27.77 40.20 32.17
CA ALA A 34 27.31 39.24 31.16
C ALA A 34 26.99 39.91 29.81
N GLY A 35 26.99 41.24 29.74
CA GLY A 35 26.59 41.99 28.54
C GLY A 35 25.09 41.93 28.23
N ILE A 36 24.28 41.55 29.23
CA ILE A 36 22.82 41.43 29.11
C ILE A 36 22.16 42.79 29.32
N TRP A 37 22.66 43.59 30.29
CA TRP A 37 22.12 44.91 30.58
C TRP A 37 23.19 45.91 31.09
N PRO A 38 23.44 47.02 30.38
CA PRO A 38 22.97 47.35 29.03
C PRO A 38 23.44 46.32 28.01
N ILE A 39 22.66 46.09 26.95
CA ILE A 39 22.95 45.05 25.95
C ILE A 39 24.28 45.37 25.27
N SER A 40 25.30 44.53 25.48
CA SER A 40 26.58 44.60 24.80
C SER A 40 26.89 43.28 24.08
N CYS A 41 26.56 43.23 22.80
CA CYS A 41 26.70 42.03 21.97
C CYS A 41 28.13 41.46 21.98
N ASN A 42 29.15 42.32 22.01
CA ASN A 42 30.55 41.88 22.04
C ASN A 42 30.88 41.12 23.33
N THR A 43 30.49 41.63 24.49
CA THR A 43 30.69 40.99 25.80
C THR A 43 29.91 39.68 25.90
N ALA A 44 28.66 39.67 25.43
CA ALA A 44 27.83 38.47 25.42
C ALA A 44 28.43 37.39 24.52
N LEU A 45 28.93 37.74 23.33
CA LEU A 45 29.58 36.80 22.40
C LEU A 45 30.92 36.29 22.94
N GLU A 46 31.72 37.12 23.61
CA GLU A 46 32.94 36.69 24.28
C GLU A 46 32.65 35.67 25.38
N LYS A 47 31.66 35.94 26.24
CA LYS A 47 31.22 34.98 27.27
C LYS A 47 30.68 33.69 26.67
N LEU A 48 29.87 33.78 25.62
CA LEU A 48 29.37 32.61 24.89
C LEU A 48 30.53 31.77 24.34
N ARG A 49 31.57 32.41 23.79
CA ARG A 49 32.79 31.74 23.32
C ARG A 49 33.56 31.07 24.45
N THR A 50 33.69 31.72 25.61
CA THR A 50 34.35 31.12 26.78
C THR A 50 33.63 29.87 27.29
N TYR A 51 32.29 29.86 27.31
CA TYR A 51 31.52 28.71 27.79
C TYR A 51 31.21 27.66 26.73
N SER A 52 31.42 27.96 25.44
CA SER A 52 31.20 27.02 24.33
C SER A 52 32.45 26.23 23.95
N GLN A 53 33.63 26.58 24.47
CA GLN A 53 34.80 25.73 24.29
C GLN A 53 34.74 24.52 25.22
N PRO A 54 34.80 23.28 24.69
CA PRO A 54 34.90 22.09 25.53
C PRO A 54 36.21 22.17 26.33
N THR A 55 36.11 22.06 27.64
CA THR A 55 37.25 22.02 28.55
C THR A 55 38.23 20.93 28.11
N PRO A 56 39.51 21.25 27.81
CA PRO A 56 40.48 20.21 27.47
C PRO A 56 40.87 19.48 28.76
N THR A 57 40.17 18.37 29.02
CA THR A 57 40.63 17.39 30.02
C THR A 57 41.59 16.45 29.31
N GLY A 58 42.82 16.36 29.83
CA GLY A 58 43.88 15.48 29.36
C GLY A 58 43.56 13.98 29.43
N PRO A 59 44.52 13.12 29.04
CA PRO A 59 44.27 12.00 28.14
C PRO A 59 43.95 10.69 28.86
N THR A 60 43.07 9.86 28.28
CA THR A 60 43.34 8.48 27.83
C THR A 60 42.03 7.80 27.37
N GLY A 61 41.98 7.37 26.09
CA GLY A 61 40.97 6.42 25.58
C GLY A 61 40.09 6.96 24.44
N PRO A 62 39.99 6.28 23.27
CA PRO A 62 39.27 6.82 22.12
C PRO A 62 37.77 6.67 22.33
N THR A 63 37.05 7.78 22.46
CA THR A 63 35.60 7.78 22.30
C THR A 63 35.25 8.96 21.41
N GLU A 64 34.66 8.62 20.26
CA GLU A 64 34.19 9.53 19.23
C GLU A 64 33.30 10.63 19.85
N PRO A 65 33.34 11.88 19.33
CA PRO A 65 32.64 13.00 19.93
C PRO A 65 31.14 12.89 19.71
N ILE A 66 30.42 12.52 20.79
CA ILE A 66 28.96 12.55 20.84
C ILE A 66 28.51 14.01 20.87
N THR A 67 27.98 14.48 19.75
CA THR A 67 27.17 15.70 19.67
C THR A 67 26.01 15.58 20.67
N PRO A 68 25.71 16.58 21.52
CA PRO A 68 24.56 16.54 22.41
C PRO A 68 23.27 16.67 21.60
N THR A 69 22.86 15.55 21.02
CA THR A 69 21.54 15.36 20.44
C THR A 69 20.57 15.32 21.62
N LEU A 70 19.63 16.26 21.67
CA LEU A 70 18.44 16.16 22.53
C LEU A 70 17.96 14.70 22.53
N PRO A 71 17.77 14.05 23.70
CA PRO A 71 17.41 12.64 23.72
C PRO A 71 16.14 12.46 22.89
N ARG A 72 16.28 11.79 21.74
CA ARG A 72 15.13 11.31 20.98
C ARG A 72 14.26 10.53 21.98
N PRO A 73 12.93 10.69 21.97
CA PRO A 73 12.10 9.90 22.85
C PRO A 73 12.43 8.43 22.62
N ILE A 74 12.89 7.75 23.68
CA ILE A 74 13.36 6.36 23.67
C ILE A 74 12.25 5.40 23.20
N THR A 75 11.01 5.89 23.16
CA THR A 75 9.85 5.22 22.59
C THR A 75 9.15 6.15 21.59
N PRO A 76 8.96 5.73 20.32
CA PRO A 76 8.12 6.49 19.39
C PRO A 76 6.68 6.54 19.93
N ILE A 77 6.02 7.69 19.75
CA ILE A 77 4.59 7.82 20.07
C ILE A 77 3.84 6.86 19.14
N PRO A 78 3.07 5.90 19.68
CA PRO A 78 2.34 4.95 18.84
C PRO A 78 1.27 5.70 18.04
N SER A 79 1.31 5.58 16.71
CA SER A 79 0.34 6.19 15.79
C SER A 79 -0.76 5.22 15.35
N THR A 80 -0.65 3.94 15.75
CA THR A 80 -1.55 2.85 15.35
C THR A 80 -2.01 2.09 16.58
N PHE A 81 -3.26 1.60 16.57
CA PHE A 81 -3.82 0.78 17.66
C PHE A 81 -2.92 -0.39 18.06
N GLN A 82 -2.37 -1.12 17.08
CA GLN A 82 -1.43 -2.23 17.30
C GLN A 82 -0.14 -1.77 18.02
N GLY A 83 0.36 -0.57 17.73
CA GLY A 83 1.52 -0.01 18.41
C GLY A 83 1.23 0.33 19.87
N VAL A 84 0.00 0.76 20.18
CA VAL A 84 -0.45 1.00 21.55
C VAL A 84 -0.58 -0.32 22.32
N GLU A 85 -1.14 -1.38 21.70
CA GLU A 85 -1.26 -2.71 22.31
C GLU A 85 0.10 -3.32 22.67
N GLN A 86 1.04 -3.28 21.72
CA GLN A 86 2.40 -3.77 21.95
C GLN A 86 3.11 -2.99 23.05
N GLY A 87 2.89 -1.66 23.10
CA GLY A 87 3.38 -0.81 24.18
C GLY A 87 2.80 -1.19 25.54
N LEU A 88 1.48 -1.37 25.62
CA LEU A 88 0.78 -1.81 26.84
C LEU A 88 1.33 -3.14 27.35
N GLN A 89 1.52 -4.12 26.46
CA GLN A 89 2.04 -5.43 26.82
C GLN A 89 3.49 -5.34 27.32
N ARG A 90 4.34 -4.59 26.61
CA ARG A 90 5.73 -4.34 27.00
C ARG A 90 5.83 -3.71 28.39
N TRP A 91 4.99 -2.73 28.70
CA TRP A 91 5.02 -2.05 30.00
C TRP A 91 4.38 -2.86 31.11
N LYS A 92 3.37 -3.69 30.80
CA LYS A 92 2.78 -4.64 31.75
C LYS A 92 3.82 -5.60 32.33
N GLU A 93 4.74 -6.09 31.51
CA GLU A 93 5.82 -7.01 31.93
C GLU A 93 6.96 -6.30 32.67
N ARG A 94 7.20 -5.02 32.38
CA ARG A 94 8.39 -4.27 32.87
C ARG A 94 8.14 -3.50 34.16
N VAL A 95 6.88 -3.35 34.57
CA VAL A 95 6.46 -2.54 35.71
C VAL A 95 5.95 -3.34 36.95
N PRO A 96 6.44 -4.56 37.32
CA PRO A 96 5.89 -5.20 38.51
C PRO A 96 6.53 -4.76 39.83
N GLU A 97 7.82 -4.40 39.88
CA GLU A 97 8.56 -4.61 41.15
C GLU A 97 8.85 -3.35 41.97
N ALA A 98 9.12 -2.22 41.32
CA ALA A 98 9.56 -0.99 41.99
C ALA A 98 8.43 -0.13 42.61
N PHE A 99 7.16 -0.44 42.32
CA PHE A 99 6.02 0.33 42.83
C PHE A 99 5.47 -0.22 44.15
N SER A 100 5.12 0.68 45.06
CA SER A 100 4.38 0.38 46.28
C SER A 100 3.00 -0.22 45.96
N SER A 101 2.42 -0.96 46.91
CA SER A 101 1.16 -1.69 46.71
C SER A 101 0.00 -0.81 46.19
N PRO A 102 -0.29 0.39 46.73
CA PRO A 102 -1.36 1.25 46.21
C PRO A 102 -1.08 1.78 44.79
N SER A 103 0.17 2.16 44.52
CA SER A 103 0.58 2.67 43.21
C SER A 103 0.55 1.57 42.15
N ARG A 104 0.93 0.34 42.51
CA ARG A 104 0.85 -0.84 41.64
C ARG A 104 -0.61 -1.12 41.26
N GLN A 105 -1.53 -1.10 42.23
CA GLN A 105 -2.94 -1.32 41.95
C GLN A 105 -3.54 -0.24 41.05
N SER A 106 -3.21 1.03 41.31
CA SER A 106 -3.63 2.16 40.47
C SER A 106 -3.13 2.00 39.03
N TYR A 107 -1.88 1.61 38.86
CA TYR A 107 -1.28 1.37 37.55
C TYR A 107 -1.92 0.17 36.81
N SER A 108 -2.19 -0.94 37.50
CA SER A 108 -2.88 -2.10 36.91
C SER A 108 -4.31 -1.77 36.49
N ASN A 109 -5.04 -0.97 37.28
CA ASN A 109 -6.37 -0.48 36.91
C ASN A 109 -6.30 0.41 35.67
N TRP A 110 -5.32 1.32 35.60
CA TRP A 110 -5.09 2.17 34.44
C TRP A 110 -4.74 1.36 33.18
N LEU A 111 -3.84 0.38 33.27
CA LEU A 111 -3.50 -0.53 32.17
C LEU A 111 -4.73 -1.30 31.66
N THR A 112 -5.55 -1.81 32.56
CA THR A 112 -6.76 -2.55 32.20
C THR A 112 -7.81 -1.64 31.56
N GLY A 113 -8.00 -0.44 32.11
CA GLY A 113 -8.91 0.57 31.57
C GLY A 113 -8.50 1.03 30.17
N THR A 114 -7.21 1.32 29.98
CA THR A 114 -6.66 1.72 28.67
C THR A 114 -6.78 0.61 27.63
N ALA A 115 -6.50 -0.64 27.98
CA ALA A 115 -6.73 -1.78 27.09
C ALA A 115 -8.21 -1.91 26.67
N ARG A 116 -9.15 -1.72 27.60
CA ARG A 116 -10.59 -1.74 27.28
C ARG A 116 -10.98 -0.59 26.33
N VAL A 117 -10.53 0.64 26.61
CA VAL A 117 -10.81 1.80 25.75
C VAL A 117 -10.22 1.59 24.35
N LEU A 118 -9.02 1.02 24.27
CA LEU A 118 -8.36 0.71 23.00
C LEU A 118 -9.16 -0.28 22.15
N ALA A 119 -9.62 -1.38 22.75
CA ALA A 119 -10.46 -2.37 22.08
C ALA A 119 -11.78 -1.76 21.58
N THR A 120 -12.41 -0.86 22.36
CA THR A 120 -13.61 -0.15 21.91
C THR A 120 -13.32 0.78 20.74
N GLY A 121 -12.15 1.45 20.72
CA GLY A 121 -11.75 2.30 19.60
C GLY A 121 -11.49 1.52 18.31
N GLN A 122 -10.88 0.33 18.41
CA GLN A 122 -10.70 -0.56 17.25
C GLN A 122 -12.05 -1.02 16.68
N LEU A 123 -12.99 -1.43 17.54
CA LEU A 123 -14.33 -1.84 17.12
C LEU A 123 -15.06 -0.69 16.39
N GLN A 124 -15.02 0.51 16.95
CA GLN A 124 -15.60 1.70 16.31
C GLN A 124 -14.96 1.99 14.94
N GLN A 125 -13.65 1.80 14.78
CA GLN A 125 -12.99 1.98 13.50
C GLN A 125 -13.48 0.97 12.45
N LEU A 126 -13.70 -0.29 12.85
CA LEU A 126 -14.26 -1.32 11.98
C LEU A 126 -15.72 -1.02 11.61
N ASP A 127 -16.53 -0.59 12.56
CA ASP A 127 -17.92 -0.20 12.31
C ASP A 127 -18.00 0.96 11.32
N LEU A 128 -17.14 1.98 11.48
CA LEU A 128 -17.06 3.10 10.54
C LEU A 128 -16.65 2.65 9.13
N GLN A 129 -15.74 1.69 9.02
CA GLN A 129 -15.36 1.11 7.73
C GLN A 129 -16.50 0.34 7.09
N ALA A 130 -17.20 -0.49 7.87
CA ALA A 130 -18.36 -1.25 7.41
C ALA A 130 -19.49 -0.32 6.92
N VAL A 131 -19.81 0.73 7.67
CA VAL A 131 -20.81 1.73 7.28
C VAL A 131 -20.38 2.46 6.00
N ARG A 132 -19.12 2.89 5.89
CA ARG A 132 -18.60 3.53 4.68
C ARG A 132 -18.73 2.60 3.47
N GLN A 133 -18.37 1.33 3.63
CA GLN A 133 -18.45 0.35 2.56
C GLN A 133 -19.91 0.08 2.16
N GLN A 134 -20.83 -0.01 3.12
CA GLN A 134 -22.26 -0.14 2.84
C GLN A 134 -22.79 1.07 2.06
N VAL A 135 -22.41 2.29 2.44
CA VAL A 135 -22.79 3.51 1.71
C VAL A 135 -22.25 3.48 0.28
N GLU A 136 -20.97 3.15 0.09
CA GLU A 136 -20.39 3.03 -1.26
C GLU A 136 -21.07 1.94 -2.10
N ASN A 137 -21.38 0.79 -1.50
CA ASN A 137 -22.11 -0.27 -2.17
C ASN A 137 -23.55 0.16 -2.52
N SER A 138 -24.20 0.96 -1.66
CA SER A 138 -25.54 1.49 -1.92
C SER A 138 -25.57 2.52 -3.05
N LYS A 139 -24.50 3.32 -3.23
CA LYS A 139 -24.34 4.22 -4.38
C LYS A 139 -24.17 3.46 -5.70
N LYS A 140 -23.55 2.28 -5.64
CA LYS A 140 -23.31 1.42 -6.81
C LYS A 140 -24.51 0.55 -7.17
N GLN A 141 -25.43 0.33 -6.22
CA GLN A 141 -26.68 -0.34 -6.50
C GLN A 141 -27.52 0.60 -7.38
N PRO A 142 -27.95 0.18 -8.59
CA PRO A 142 -28.91 0.96 -9.36
C PRO A 142 -30.11 1.18 -8.44
N GLY A 143 -30.42 2.46 -8.18
CA GLY A 143 -31.35 2.87 -7.12
C GLY A 143 -32.55 1.93 -7.11
N ARG A 144 -32.77 1.27 -5.95
CA ARG A 144 -33.86 0.30 -5.77
C ARG A 144 -35.07 0.86 -6.48
N GLY A 145 -35.42 0.17 -7.58
CA GLY A 145 -36.28 0.70 -8.61
C GLY A 145 -37.46 1.40 -7.98
N ARG A 146 -37.65 2.66 -8.36
CA ARG A 146 -38.88 3.41 -8.12
C ARG A 146 -40.01 2.41 -8.33
N LEU A 147 -40.70 2.02 -7.24
CA LEU A 147 -41.94 1.25 -7.38
C LEU A 147 -42.77 2.06 -8.36
N GLN A 148 -43.18 1.42 -9.46
CA GLN A 148 -43.84 2.11 -10.55
C GLN A 148 -45.01 2.92 -9.97
N ALA A 149 -44.87 4.23 -9.95
CA ALA A 149 -45.86 5.12 -9.37
C ALA A 149 -46.97 5.28 -10.40
N GLY A 150 -48.04 4.50 -10.25
CA GLY A 150 -49.28 4.65 -10.99
C GLY A 150 -49.36 3.84 -12.28
N GLY A 151 -50.20 2.79 -12.26
CA GLY A 151 -50.66 2.05 -13.43
C GLY A 151 -51.08 0.63 -13.06
N GLU A 152 -52.30 0.21 -13.38
CA GLU A 152 -52.70 -1.20 -13.30
C GLU A 152 -51.90 -2.00 -14.33
N LEU A 153 -51.00 -2.86 -13.87
CA LEU A 153 -50.30 -3.81 -14.74
C LEU A 153 -51.28 -4.92 -15.13
N ARG A 154 -51.78 -4.88 -16.37
CA ARG A 154 -52.65 -5.93 -16.90
C ARG A 154 -51.87 -7.25 -17.00
N ALA A 155 -52.53 -8.38 -16.72
CA ALA A 155 -51.90 -9.71 -16.73
C ALA A 155 -51.31 -10.10 -18.11
N SER A 156 -51.78 -9.51 -19.20
CA SER A 156 -51.17 -9.65 -20.54
C SER A 156 -49.79 -9.01 -20.61
N ASP A 157 -49.66 -7.81 -20.04
CA ASP A 157 -48.45 -7.00 -20.12
C ASP A 157 -47.36 -7.57 -19.21
N ALA A 158 -47.76 -8.07 -18.03
CA ALA A 158 -46.88 -8.82 -17.14
C ALA A 158 -46.26 -10.05 -17.84
N ARG A 159 -47.09 -10.83 -18.55
CA ARG A 159 -46.62 -12.00 -19.31
C ARG A 159 -45.67 -11.62 -20.44
N ARG A 160 -45.95 -10.53 -21.17
CA ARG A 160 -45.07 -10.00 -22.22
C ARG A 160 -43.71 -9.57 -21.66
N LEU A 161 -43.69 -8.87 -20.53
CA LEU A 161 -42.44 -8.45 -19.87
C LEU A 161 -41.62 -9.65 -19.39
N GLN A 162 -42.27 -10.68 -18.85
CA GLN A 162 -41.60 -11.93 -18.47
C GLN A 162 -40.99 -12.62 -19.69
N ALA A 163 -41.73 -12.71 -20.80
CA ALA A 163 -41.23 -13.30 -22.04
C ALA A 163 -40.02 -12.53 -22.59
N GLN A 164 -40.08 -11.19 -22.64
CA GLN A 164 -38.95 -10.35 -23.07
C GLN A 164 -37.72 -10.52 -22.17
N LYS A 165 -37.92 -10.63 -20.85
CA LYS A 165 -36.82 -10.87 -19.92
C LYS A 165 -36.19 -12.23 -20.13
N ALA A 166 -37.01 -13.27 -20.34
CA ALA A 166 -36.54 -14.63 -20.62
C ALA A 166 -35.76 -14.68 -21.95
N GLU A 167 -36.27 -14.03 -22.99
CA GLU A 167 -35.61 -13.94 -24.29
C GLU A 167 -34.25 -13.23 -24.19
N LEU A 168 -34.19 -12.09 -23.50
CA LEU A 168 -32.95 -11.35 -23.31
C LEU A 168 -31.93 -12.15 -22.49
N GLN A 169 -32.38 -12.94 -21.50
CA GLN A 169 -31.51 -13.85 -20.76
C GLN A 169 -31.00 -14.99 -21.65
N ALA A 170 -31.86 -15.59 -22.47
CA ALA A 170 -31.47 -16.63 -23.43
C ALA A 170 -30.44 -16.08 -24.44
N GLN A 171 -30.64 -14.88 -24.97
CA GLN A 171 -29.68 -14.22 -25.85
C GLN A 171 -28.33 -13.98 -25.17
N LYS A 172 -28.33 -13.56 -23.89
CA LYS A 172 -27.09 -13.38 -23.12
C LYS A 172 -26.35 -14.70 -22.94
N LEU A 173 -27.06 -15.78 -22.60
CA LEU A 173 -26.45 -17.10 -22.45
C LEU A 173 -25.86 -17.57 -23.78
N ALA A 174 -26.63 -17.51 -24.87
CA ALA A 174 -26.16 -17.85 -26.21
C ALA A 174 -24.93 -17.01 -26.63
N ALA A 175 -24.92 -15.70 -26.35
CA ALA A 175 -23.78 -14.83 -26.64
C ALA A 175 -22.54 -15.23 -25.82
N THR A 176 -22.70 -15.63 -24.56
CA THR A 176 -21.57 -16.11 -23.74
C THR A 176 -21.02 -17.44 -24.23
N GLU A 177 -21.88 -18.36 -24.66
CA GLU A 177 -21.49 -19.64 -25.24
C GLU A 177 -20.77 -19.45 -26.57
N ALA A 178 -21.33 -18.64 -27.48
CA ALA A 178 -20.71 -18.29 -28.75
C ALA A 178 -19.33 -17.63 -28.55
N ARG A 179 -19.20 -16.75 -27.55
CA ARG A 179 -17.91 -16.13 -27.20
C ARG A 179 -16.88 -17.17 -26.73
N LYS A 180 -17.28 -18.14 -25.91
CA LYS A 180 -16.40 -19.21 -25.44
C LYS A 180 -15.94 -20.10 -26.61
N LEU A 181 -16.86 -20.48 -27.49
CA LEU A 181 -16.54 -21.26 -28.69
C LEU A 181 -15.55 -20.54 -29.60
N LYS A 182 -15.80 -19.27 -29.92
CA LYS A 182 -14.88 -18.45 -30.72
C LYS A 182 -13.53 -18.27 -30.05
N GLN A 183 -13.48 -18.17 -28.72
CA GLN A 183 -12.21 -18.11 -27.99
C GLN A 183 -11.44 -19.44 -28.08
N ALA A 184 -12.11 -20.57 -27.98
CA ALA A 184 -11.49 -21.89 -28.13
C ALA A 184 -10.95 -22.09 -29.54
N GLU A 185 -11.73 -21.77 -30.57
CA GLU A 185 -11.31 -21.84 -31.97
C GLU A 185 -10.08 -20.98 -32.25
N ASN A 186 -10.09 -19.72 -31.79
CA ASN A 186 -8.94 -18.83 -31.95
C ASN A 186 -7.70 -19.31 -31.19
N ARG A 187 -7.87 -19.99 -30.06
CA ARG A 187 -6.74 -20.60 -29.33
C ARG A 187 -6.16 -21.77 -30.10
N ALA A 188 -7.01 -22.64 -30.65
CA ALA A 188 -6.59 -23.76 -31.48
C ALA A 188 -5.83 -23.29 -32.73
N ARG A 189 -6.37 -22.30 -33.46
CA ARG A 189 -5.69 -21.70 -34.63
C ARG A 189 -4.30 -21.17 -34.28
N LYS A 190 -4.19 -20.41 -33.19
CA LYS A 190 -2.89 -19.90 -32.72
C LYS A 190 -1.91 -21.01 -32.31
N GLN A 191 -2.40 -22.15 -31.84
CA GLN A 191 -1.53 -23.29 -31.51
C GLN A 191 -1.01 -23.94 -32.79
N LEU A 192 -1.85 -24.13 -33.80
CA LEU A 192 -1.45 -24.63 -35.11
C LEU A 192 -0.42 -23.70 -35.77
N ASP A 193 -0.67 -22.38 -35.77
CA ASP A 193 0.27 -21.40 -36.32
C ASP A 193 1.65 -21.47 -35.66
N ARG A 194 1.68 -21.65 -34.32
CA ARG A 194 2.93 -21.79 -33.57
C ARG A 194 3.65 -23.07 -33.91
N ALA A 195 2.93 -24.19 -33.92
CA ALA A 195 3.49 -25.49 -34.28
C ALA A 195 4.06 -25.49 -35.70
N ARG A 196 3.38 -24.84 -36.65
CA ARG A 196 3.86 -24.64 -38.02
C ARG A 196 5.16 -23.85 -38.07
N ILE A 197 5.24 -22.73 -37.36
CA ILE A 197 6.47 -21.92 -37.30
C ILE A 197 7.62 -22.74 -36.69
N GLU A 198 7.35 -23.53 -35.65
CA GLU A 198 8.34 -24.42 -35.04
C GLU A 198 8.81 -25.52 -36.01
N ALA A 199 7.89 -26.18 -36.69
CA ALA A 199 8.19 -27.17 -37.73
C ALA A 199 9.08 -26.58 -38.84
N GLN A 200 8.74 -25.38 -39.33
CA GLN A 200 9.56 -24.68 -40.33
C GLN A 200 10.96 -24.33 -39.82
N LYS A 201 11.10 -23.98 -38.54
CA LYS A 201 12.42 -23.71 -37.94
C LYS A 201 13.26 -24.98 -37.83
N LEU A 202 12.66 -26.08 -37.38
CA LEU A 202 13.31 -27.38 -37.28
C LEU A 202 13.76 -27.86 -38.66
N GLU A 203 12.90 -27.73 -39.67
CA GLU A 203 13.20 -28.13 -41.04
C GLU A 203 14.32 -27.29 -41.65
N ARG A 204 14.34 -25.97 -41.39
CA ARG A 204 15.46 -25.10 -41.78
C ARG A 204 16.77 -25.49 -41.09
N ALA A 205 16.71 -25.86 -39.81
CA ALA A 205 17.88 -26.30 -39.05
C ALA A 205 18.43 -27.63 -39.60
N ARG A 206 17.56 -28.60 -39.87
CA ARG A 206 17.90 -29.87 -40.54
C ARG A 206 18.55 -29.64 -41.91
N LYS A 207 17.95 -28.81 -42.76
CA LYS A 207 18.53 -28.49 -44.08
C LYS A 207 19.90 -27.82 -43.95
N LYS A 208 20.10 -26.98 -42.94
CA LYS A 208 21.39 -26.33 -42.66
C LYS A 208 22.45 -27.34 -42.19
N SER A 209 22.12 -28.29 -41.31
CA SER A 209 23.07 -29.32 -40.87
C SER A 209 23.44 -30.27 -42.00
N LEU A 210 22.47 -30.70 -42.82
CA LEU A 210 22.72 -31.50 -44.03
C LEU A 210 23.63 -30.78 -45.02
N ALA A 211 23.41 -29.48 -45.27
CA ALA A 211 24.26 -28.68 -46.13
C ALA A 211 25.71 -28.57 -45.59
N GLN A 212 25.89 -28.48 -44.27
CA GLN A 212 27.20 -28.47 -43.62
C GLN A 212 27.93 -29.82 -43.75
N LEU A 213 27.26 -30.94 -43.48
CA LEU A 213 27.82 -32.29 -43.63
C LEU A 213 28.25 -32.55 -45.07
N LYS A 214 27.40 -32.18 -46.04
CA LYS A 214 27.71 -32.28 -47.47
C LYS A 214 28.93 -31.43 -47.85
N LYS A 215 29.05 -30.21 -47.30
CA LYS A 215 30.20 -29.34 -47.52
C LYS A 215 31.50 -29.91 -46.94
N LEU A 216 31.42 -30.62 -45.82
CA LEU A 216 32.56 -31.25 -45.15
C LEU A 216 32.89 -32.65 -45.70
N GLY A 217 32.11 -33.17 -46.65
CA GLY A 217 32.32 -34.50 -47.23
C GLY A 217 32.10 -35.66 -46.24
N LEU A 218 31.38 -35.40 -45.15
CA LEU A 218 31.10 -36.38 -44.10
C LEU A 218 29.86 -37.21 -44.45
N PRO A 219 29.84 -38.51 -44.09
CA PRO A 219 28.65 -39.35 -44.28
C PRO A 219 27.48 -38.79 -43.46
N ILE A 220 26.29 -38.78 -44.07
CA ILE A 220 25.07 -38.27 -43.44
C ILE A 220 24.60 -39.29 -42.39
N PRO A 221 24.37 -38.88 -41.13
CA PRO A 221 23.79 -39.75 -40.12
C PRO A 221 22.35 -40.16 -40.49
N PRO A 222 21.95 -41.43 -40.27
CA PRO A 222 20.62 -41.94 -40.64
C PRO A 222 19.46 -41.17 -39.97
N GLU A 223 19.67 -40.60 -38.80
CA GLU A 223 18.69 -39.78 -38.06
C GLU A 223 18.29 -38.47 -38.79
N LEU A 224 19.12 -37.96 -39.70
CA LEU A 224 18.80 -36.76 -40.51
C LEU A 224 18.20 -37.11 -41.88
N GLU A 225 18.20 -38.39 -42.22
CA GLU A 225 17.68 -38.97 -43.46
C GLU A 225 16.18 -39.31 -43.34
N GLU A 226 15.67 -39.43 -42.10
CA GLU A 226 14.25 -39.64 -41.82
C GLU A 226 13.37 -38.48 -42.33
N ASP A 227 12.11 -38.81 -42.64
CA ASP A 227 11.17 -38.07 -43.49
C ASP A 227 11.08 -36.54 -43.23
N PRO A 228 10.75 -35.72 -44.25
CA PRO A 228 10.53 -34.28 -44.08
C PRO A 228 9.55 -34.00 -42.93
N ILE A 229 9.85 -33.01 -42.09
CA ILE A 229 8.98 -32.67 -40.96
C ILE A 229 7.62 -32.20 -41.50
N THR A 230 6.58 -33.01 -41.30
CA THR A 230 5.22 -32.76 -41.79
C THR A 230 4.65 -31.47 -41.17
N ASP A 231 4.11 -30.59 -42.01
CA ASP A 231 3.43 -29.37 -41.56
C ASP A 231 2.11 -29.76 -40.87
N PRO A 232 1.86 -29.37 -39.61
CA PRO A 232 0.64 -29.73 -38.88
C PRO A 232 -0.67 -29.22 -39.54
N GLU A 233 -0.59 -28.27 -40.48
CA GLU A 233 -1.74 -27.88 -41.31
C GLU A 233 -2.14 -28.96 -42.33
N TYR A 234 -1.16 -29.68 -42.89
CA TYR A 234 -1.36 -30.61 -44.00
C TYR A 234 -2.06 -31.91 -43.57
N ASP A 235 -1.81 -32.37 -42.34
CA ASP A 235 -2.50 -33.54 -41.77
C ASP A 235 -3.94 -33.22 -41.31
N SER A 236 -4.28 -31.94 -41.13
CA SER A 236 -5.59 -31.51 -40.66
C SER A 236 -6.64 -31.36 -41.78
N GLU A 237 -6.21 -31.32 -43.06
CA GLU A 237 -7.12 -31.19 -44.21
C GLU A 237 -7.86 -32.50 -44.57
N GLY A 238 -7.45 -33.64 -44.01
CA GLY A 238 -8.04 -34.95 -44.34
C GLY A 238 -9.29 -35.37 -43.57
N GLN A 239 -9.82 -34.56 -42.64
CA GLN A 239 -10.91 -35.01 -41.73
C GLN A 239 -12.20 -34.16 -41.74
N TYR A 240 -12.40 -33.23 -42.67
CA TYR A 240 -13.63 -32.40 -42.68
C TYR A 240 -14.40 -32.33 -44.01
N GLU A 241 -14.17 -33.24 -44.96
CA GLU A 241 -15.09 -33.42 -46.09
C GLU A 241 -16.26 -34.35 -45.71
N SER A 242 -17.16 -33.91 -44.82
CA SER A 242 -18.53 -34.43 -44.77
C SER A 242 -19.42 -33.55 -43.92
N ALA A 243 -20.50 -33.08 -44.57
CA ALA A 243 -21.66 -32.38 -44.01
C ALA A 243 -21.53 -30.86 -43.80
N SER A 244 -21.80 -30.09 -44.87
CA SER A 244 -22.92 -29.14 -44.88
C SER A 244 -23.15 -28.54 -46.27
N GLU A 245 -23.89 -29.25 -47.13
CA GLU A 245 -24.64 -28.60 -48.20
C GLU A 245 -25.86 -27.93 -47.58
N GLY A 246 -25.86 -26.60 -47.56
CA GLY A 246 -26.93 -25.77 -47.03
C GLY A 246 -26.91 -24.40 -47.71
N ARG A 247 -27.44 -24.38 -48.94
CA ARG A 247 -27.79 -23.20 -49.74
C ARG A 247 -28.45 -22.10 -48.90
N SER A 248 -27.94 -20.87 -48.98
CA SER A 248 -28.79 -19.67 -48.98
C SER A 248 -28.04 -18.52 -49.65
N GLU A 249 -28.46 -18.22 -50.88
CA GLU A 249 -28.19 -16.98 -51.59
C GLU A 249 -28.84 -15.81 -50.83
N GLY A 250 -28.20 -14.64 -50.85
CA GLY A 250 -28.68 -13.43 -50.17
C GLY A 250 -27.79 -12.22 -50.45
N GLU A 251 -28.19 -11.46 -51.47
CA GLU A 251 -27.57 -10.26 -52.05
C GLU A 251 -27.11 -9.16 -51.09
N SER A 252 -25.88 -8.68 -51.35
CA SER A 252 -25.57 -7.31 -51.82
C SER A 252 -26.56 -6.18 -51.52
N GLY A 253 -26.18 -5.21 -50.66
CA GLY A 253 -26.97 -3.99 -50.50
C GLY A 253 -26.35 -2.85 -49.66
N ARG A 254 -25.50 -2.06 -50.31
CA ARG A 254 -25.23 -0.60 -50.15
C ARG A 254 -25.33 0.08 -48.77
N GLY A 255 -24.24 0.79 -48.46
CA GLY A 255 -24.21 1.80 -47.40
C GLY A 255 -25.13 2.99 -47.63
N SER A 256 -25.56 3.59 -46.52
CA SER A 256 -26.09 4.95 -46.50
C SER A 256 -25.54 5.70 -45.30
N ARG A 257 -24.71 6.69 -45.64
CA ARG A 257 -24.29 7.82 -44.83
C ARG A 257 -25.49 8.76 -44.70
N SER A 258 -25.98 8.99 -43.49
CA SER A 258 -26.86 10.13 -43.21
C SER A 258 -26.54 10.69 -41.83
N GLY A 259 -26.01 11.91 -41.82
CA GLY A 259 -25.85 12.72 -40.63
C GLY A 259 -27.11 13.56 -40.45
N ASN A 260 -27.69 13.54 -39.25
CA ASN A 260 -28.78 14.43 -38.91
C ASN A 260 -28.30 15.47 -37.91
N LYS A 261 -28.57 16.72 -38.30
CA LYS A 261 -28.33 17.97 -37.58
C LYS A 261 -29.38 18.17 -36.48
N GLU A 262 -28.93 18.92 -35.48
CA GLU A 262 -29.64 19.80 -34.55
C GLU A 262 -31.17 19.94 -34.70
N VAL A 263 -31.87 19.78 -33.57
CA VAL A 263 -33.15 20.46 -33.31
C VAL A 263 -33.04 21.12 -31.94
N ILE A 264 -32.95 22.44 -31.96
CA ILE A 264 -33.21 23.35 -30.83
C ILE A 264 -34.74 23.44 -30.71
N ILE A 265 -35.27 23.30 -29.49
CA ILE A 265 -36.66 23.66 -29.18
C ILE A 265 -36.62 24.81 -28.17
N LEU A 266 -37.39 25.85 -28.52
CA LEU A 266 -37.60 27.14 -27.87
C LEU A 266 -38.06 27.04 -26.42
#